data_AF-A0AAD7LWY4-F1
#
_entry.id   AF-A0AAD7LWY4-F1
#
_cell.length_a   1.000
_cell.length_b   1.000
_cell.length_c   1.000
_cell.angle_alpha   90.00
_cell.angle_beta   90.00
_cell.angle_gamma   90.00
#
_symmetry.space_group_name_H-M   'P 1'
#
loop_
_entity.id
_entity.type
_entity.pdbx_description
1 polymer ?
#
loop_
_entity_poly.entity_id
_entity_poly.type
_entity_poly.pdbx_seq_one_letter_code
_entity_poly.pdbx_strand_id
1 'polypeptide(L)'
;MKLYLYDQLNQSQKAAVAGVFLVLLPVFFPNLFGPLGRASPSMFSEWNAPRPRHVALLQGALQRQISIREHINLWAPLANQGWKPCTEPPKFSSQPKKYQGYIQVFLDGGLNQQKMGICDAVAVAKILNATLVIPHLEVNPVWQDSSSFAEIFDVDHFIDTLHDEVSIVKELPTDYSWSTREYYATGIRATRIKTAPVHATADWYIENVLPVLKSYGVAAIAPFSHRLTFNNLPSDIQRLRCKVNFQALDFVPHIRNLGETLVHHLRYTPPRNEAVGTGHLLQGTDKFGRDGAGKYVVLHLRFDKDMAAHSACDFGGGIAEKRALAKYRQVIWQGRVLNSQFTDEELRHQGRCPLTPEEIGLLLAALGFDNDTRLYLASHKVYGGEDRIITLRNLFPLMEDKKSLASAEELAKVEGKASLLAAVDYYVSMHSDIFISASPGNMHNALVGHRAFLNLKTIRPNMALLGQLFPNKSMDWSEFQKAVLDGHKSRQGQIRLRKEKQSIYTYPAPDCMCRA
;
A
#
# COMPACT_ATOMS: atom_id res chain seq x y z
N MET A 1 -50.27 2.62 -19.00
CA MET A 1 -51.21 1.72 -19.72
C MET A 1 -50.64 0.29 -19.82
N LYS A 2 -50.39 -0.42 -18.69
CA LYS A 2 -49.72 -1.75 -18.75
C LYS A 2 -49.97 -2.70 -17.55
N LEU A 3 -51.04 -2.51 -16.78
CA LEU A 3 -51.43 -3.45 -15.71
C LEU A 3 -52.78 -4.16 -15.97
N TYR A 4 -53.58 -3.68 -16.92
CA TYR A 4 -54.91 -4.25 -17.22
C TYR A 4 -54.89 -5.56 -18.02
N LEU A 5 -53.79 -5.86 -18.72
CA LEU A 5 -53.67 -7.06 -19.57
C LEU A 5 -53.19 -8.31 -18.81
N TYR A 6 -52.64 -8.16 -17.59
CA TYR A 6 -52.11 -9.32 -16.83
C TYR A 6 -53.23 -10.14 -16.16
N ASP A 7 -54.32 -9.48 -15.75
CA ASP A 7 -55.44 -10.15 -15.09
C ASP A 7 -56.35 -10.94 -16.03
N GLN A 8 -56.29 -10.69 -17.35
CA GLN A 8 -57.05 -11.44 -18.35
C GLN A 8 -56.33 -12.70 -18.87
N LEU A 9 -55.11 -12.97 -18.41
CA LEU A 9 -54.35 -14.14 -18.84
C LEU A 9 -54.80 -15.38 -18.06
N ASN A 10 -55.00 -16.49 -18.77
CA ASN A 10 -55.27 -17.78 -18.12
C ASN A 10 -54.00 -18.28 -17.38
N GLN A 11 -54.16 -19.28 -16.52
CA GLN A 11 -53.09 -19.74 -15.64
C GLN A 11 -51.83 -20.19 -16.42
N SER A 12 -52.01 -20.81 -17.59
CA SER A 12 -50.92 -21.22 -18.48
C SER A 12 -50.18 -20.03 -19.11
N GLN A 13 -50.91 -18.97 -19.47
CA GLN A 13 -50.32 -17.74 -20.01
C GLN A 13 -49.60 -16.91 -18.95
N LYS A 14 -50.13 -16.86 -17.72
CA LYS A 14 -49.44 -16.23 -16.57
C LYS A 14 -48.12 -16.95 -16.26
N ALA A 15 -48.12 -18.28 -16.31
CA ALA A 15 -46.91 -19.08 -16.17
C ALA A 15 -45.89 -18.83 -17.29
N ALA A 16 -46.35 -18.68 -18.55
CA ALA A 16 -45.49 -18.36 -19.68
C ALA A 16 -44.85 -16.97 -19.55
N VAL A 17 -45.61 -15.96 -19.12
CA VAL A 17 -45.08 -14.59 -18.90
C VAL A 17 -44.09 -14.57 -17.73
N ALA A 18 -44.36 -15.31 -16.64
CA ALA A 18 -43.42 -15.47 -15.54
C ALA A 18 -42.13 -16.18 -15.98
N GLY A 19 -42.25 -17.20 -16.85
CA GLY A 19 -41.12 -17.89 -17.46
C GLY A 19 -40.26 -16.96 -18.33
N VAL A 20 -40.88 -16.11 -19.15
CA VAL A 20 -40.16 -15.11 -19.96
C VAL A 20 -39.45 -14.08 -19.08
N PHE A 21 -40.07 -13.62 -18.00
CA PHE A 21 -39.41 -12.74 -17.03
C PHE A 21 -38.21 -13.40 -16.34
N LEU A 22 -38.30 -14.68 -15.98
CA LEU A 22 -37.19 -15.44 -15.41
C LEU A 22 -36.03 -15.63 -16.41
N VAL A 23 -36.34 -15.82 -17.69
CA VAL A 23 -35.32 -15.98 -18.75
C VAL A 23 -34.64 -14.65 -19.10
N LEU A 24 -35.37 -13.53 -19.01
CA LEU A 24 -34.83 -12.20 -19.31
C LEU A 24 -34.22 -11.49 -18.09
N LEU A 25 -34.48 -11.96 -16.87
CA LEU A 25 -33.91 -11.43 -15.63
C LEU A 25 -32.37 -11.29 -15.66
N PRO A 26 -31.59 -12.24 -16.22
CA PRO A 26 -30.14 -12.15 -16.33
C PRO A 26 -29.66 -11.05 -17.29
N VAL A 27 -30.48 -10.67 -18.28
CA VAL A 27 -30.15 -9.64 -19.29
C VAL A 27 -30.32 -8.23 -18.72
N PHE A 28 -31.37 -8.03 -17.91
CA PHE A 28 -31.63 -6.74 -17.25
C PHE A 28 -30.86 -6.57 -15.93
N PHE A 29 -30.44 -7.68 -15.29
CA PHE A 29 -29.64 -7.69 -14.07
C PHE A 29 -28.41 -8.61 -14.20
N PRO A 30 -27.44 -8.28 -15.09
CA PRO A 30 -26.25 -9.11 -15.30
C PRO A 30 -25.39 -9.27 -14.03
N ASN A 31 -25.52 -8.33 -13.09
CA ASN A 31 -24.83 -8.36 -11.80
C ASN A 31 -25.41 -9.38 -10.79
N LEU A 32 -26.65 -9.86 -10.99
CA LEU A 32 -27.26 -10.88 -10.12
C LEU A 32 -26.88 -12.31 -10.51
N PHE A 33 -26.49 -12.55 -11.78
CA PHE A 33 -26.28 -13.89 -12.33
C PHE A 33 -24.93 -14.07 -13.06
N GLY A 34 -23.94 -13.22 -12.75
CA GLY A 34 -22.55 -13.49 -13.13
C GLY A 34 -22.13 -14.91 -12.68
N PRO A 35 -21.20 -15.56 -13.39
CA PRO A 35 -20.88 -16.97 -13.16
C PRO A 35 -20.52 -17.20 -11.68
N LEU A 36 -21.32 -18.04 -11.02
CA LEU A 36 -21.22 -18.46 -9.60
C LEU A 36 -19.88 -19.15 -9.23
N GLY A 37 -18.88 -19.11 -10.10
CA GLY A 37 -17.55 -19.68 -9.92
C GLY A 37 -16.47 -18.70 -9.45
N ARG A 38 -16.75 -17.39 -9.27
CA ARG A 38 -15.70 -16.43 -8.86
C ARG A 38 -16.20 -15.44 -7.81
N ALA A 39 -15.78 -15.70 -6.57
CA ALA A 39 -15.75 -14.78 -5.43
C ALA A 39 -16.92 -13.78 -5.30
N SER A 40 -18.17 -14.23 -5.34
CA SER A 40 -19.24 -13.46 -4.70
C SER A 40 -18.91 -13.40 -3.21
N PRO A 41 -18.79 -12.21 -2.58
CA PRO A 41 -18.70 -12.14 -1.13
C PRO A 41 -19.98 -12.80 -0.62
N SER A 42 -19.87 -13.79 0.26
CA SER A 42 -21.04 -14.20 1.01
C SER A 42 -21.50 -12.99 1.82
N MET A 43 -22.49 -12.26 1.31
CA MET A 43 -22.99 -11.03 1.93
C MET A 43 -23.42 -11.27 3.39
N PHE A 44 -23.80 -12.51 3.72
CA PHE A 44 -24.27 -12.89 5.05
C PHE A 44 -23.18 -12.98 6.13
N SER A 45 -21.89 -13.17 5.79
CA SER A 45 -20.82 -13.30 6.81
C SER A 45 -20.24 -11.96 7.25
N GLU A 46 -20.45 -10.90 6.47
CA GLU A 46 -19.92 -9.55 6.75
C GLU A 46 -20.87 -8.72 7.63
N TRP A 47 -22.04 -9.28 7.99
CA TRP A 47 -23.12 -8.55 8.68
C TRP A 47 -23.15 -8.70 10.20
N ASN A 48 -22.33 -9.60 10.75
CA ASN A 48 -22.15 -9.67 12.21
C ASN A 48 -21.12 -8.61 12.60
N ALA A 49 -21.60 -7.39 12.87
CA ALA A 49 -20.82 -6.33 13.50
C ALA A 49 -20.22 -6.88 14.81
N PRO A 50 -18.90 -7.09 14.87
CA PRO A 50 -18.28 -7.60 16.08
C PRO A 50 -18.28 -6.49 17.12
N ARG A 51 -18.70 -6.83 18.33
CA ARG A 51 -18.70 -5.89 19.46
C ARG A 51 -17.25 -5.44 19.74
N PRO A 52 -17.05 -4.20 20.23
CA PRO A 52 -15.74 -3.75 20.70
C PRO A 52 -15.14 -4.76 21.67
N ARG A 53 -13.89 -5.17 21.42
CA ARG A 53 -13.19 -6.20 22.20
C ARG A 53 -12.53 -5.62 23.45
N HIS A 54 -12.30 -4.31 23.48
CA HIS A 54 -11.47 -3.64 24.48
C HIS A 54 -12.23 -2.49 25.16
N VAL A 55 -13.48 -2.75 25.58
CA VAL A 55 -14.39 -1.72 26.12
C VAL A 55 -13.79 -0.91 27.26
N ALA A 56 -13.08 -1.54 28.20
CA ALA A 56 -12.45 -0.84 29.33
C ALA A 56 -11.36 0.14 28.85
N LEU A 57 -10.50 -0.29 27.92
CA LEU A 57 -9.49 0.58 27.32
C LEU A 57 -10.12 1.69 26.49
N LEU A 58 -11.20 1.41 25.77
CA LEU A 58 -11.93 2.41 24.99
C LEU A 58 -12.56 3.50 25.87
N GLN A 59 -13.17 3.12 26.99
CA GLN A 59 -13.70 4.08 27.95
C GLN A 59 -12.60 4.96 28.56
N GLY A 60 -11.48 4.36 28.98
CA GLY A 60 -10.33 5.11 29.47
C GLY A 60 -9.72 6.02 28.42
N ALA A 61 -9.64 5.57 27.16
CA ALA A 61 -9.20 6.39 26.04
C ALA A 61 -10.12 7.60 25.86
N LEU A 62 -11.44 7.42 25.81
CA LEU A 62 -12.39 8.53 25.60
C LEU A 62 -12.39 9.56 26.74
N GLN A 63 -12.04 9.15 27.95
CA GLN A 63 -11.97 10.02 29.14
C GLN A 63 -10.56 10.58 29.41
N ARG A 64 -9.58 10.25 28.55
CA ARG A 64 -8.18 10.63 28.76
C ARG A 64 -8.00 12.14 28.76
N GLN A 65 -7.10 12.61 29.62
CA GLN A 65 -6.53 13.96 29.54
C GLN A 65 -5.10 13.86 29.04
N ILE A 66 -4.74 14.72 28.10
CA ILE A 66 -3.39 14.77 27.52
C ILE A 66 -2.72 16.01 28.05
N SER A 67 -1.53 15.86 28.66
CA SER A 67 -0.79 17.04 29.10
C SER A 67 -0.26 17.82 27.89
N ILE A 68 -0.20 19.14 28.01
CA ILE A 68 0.38 20.03 26.99
C ILE A 68 1.78 19.54 26.57
N ARG A 69 2.57 19.06 27.53
CA ARG A 69 3.93 18.55 27.30
C ARG A 69 3.93 17.29 26.43
N GLU A 70 3.02 16.34 26.67
CA GLU A 70 2.89 15.13 25.84
C GLU A 70 2.49 15.49 24.41
N HIS A 71 1.54 16.41 24.26
CA HIS A 71 1.10 16.89 22.95
C HIS A 71 2.25 17.55 22.18
N ILE A 72 3.00 18.47 22.80
CA ILE A 72 4.16 19.11 22.17
C ILE A 72 5.22 18.08 21.73
N ASN A 73 5.53 17.10 22.59
CA ASN A 73 6.52 16.06 22.28
C ASN A 73 6.08 15.15 21.12
N LEU A 74 4.78 14.81 21.06
CA LEU A 74 4.21 13.99 19.98
C LEU A 74 4.35 14.69 18.63
N TRP A 75 4.15 16.00 18.55
CA TRP A 75 4.23 16.76 17.30
C TRP A 75 5.59 17.41 17.03
N ALA A 76 6.58 17.19 17.91
CA ALA A 76 7.94 17.65 17.70
C ALA A 76 8.57 16.92 16.48
N PRO A 77 9.27 17.66 15.59
CA PRO A 77 9.97 17.07 14.46
C PRO A 77 11.09 16.13 14.94
N LEU A 78 11.53 15.22 14.07
CA LEU A 78 12.70 14.41 14.35
C LEU A 78 13.95 15.31 14.44
N ALA A 79 14.79 15.05 15.44
CA ALA A 79 16.12 15.64 15.50
C ALA A 79 16.93 15.25 14.25
N ASN A 80 17.92 16.07 13.89
CA ASN A 80 18.88 15.67 12.87
C ASN A 80 19.64 14.42 13.37
N GLN A 81 19.61 13.36 12.57
CA GLN A 81 20.17 12.06 12.94
C GLN A 81 21.58 11.83 12.33
N GLY A 82 22.17 12.86 11.70
CA GLY A 82 23.49 12.79 11.08
C GLY A 82 23.53 11.99 9.78
N TRP A 83 22.41 11.92 9.06
CA TRP A 83 22.29 11.25 7.77
C TRP A 83 21.59 12.17 6.76
N LYS A 84 22.03 12.11 5.51
CA LYS A 84 21.43 12.80 4.36
C LYS A 84 21.37 11.86 3.15
N PRO A 85 20.47 12.09 2.19
CA PRO A 85 20.56 11.47 0.86
C PRO A 85 21.98 11.56 0.29
N CYS A 86 22.51 10.47 -0.25
CA CYS A 86 23.78 10.55 -0.98
C CYS A 86 23.57 11.33 -2.28
N THR A 87 24.18 12.51 -2.38
CA THR A 87 24.08 13.40 -3.56
C THR A 87 25.24 13.24 -4.53
N GLU A 88 26.28 12.48 -4.17
CA GLU A 88 27.44 12.33 -5.03
C GLU A 88 27.10 11.50 -6.28
N PRO A 89 27.22 12.07 -7.49
CA PRO A 89 27.07 11.32 -8.72
C PRO A 89 28.16 10.23 -8.80
N PRO A 90 27.91 9.11 -9.49
CA PRO A 90 28.94 8.11 -9.69
C PRO A 90 30.18 8.76 -10.31
N LYS A 91 31.33 8.62 -9.65
CA LYS A 91 32.63 8.92 -10.25
C LYS A 91 32.80 7.91 -11.37
N PHE A 92 32.62 8.34 -12.61
CA PHE A 92 32.71 7.55 -13.85
C PHE A 92 31.51 6.64 -14.15
N SER A 93 30.60 7.11 -15.01
CA SER A 93 29.94 6.21 -15.97
C SER A 93 29.95 6.85 -17.35
N SER A 94 30.99 6.56 -18.14
CA SER A 94 30.88 6.75 -19.58
C SER A 94 29.79 5.80 -20.08
N GLN A 95 28.75 6.32 -20.72
CA GLN A 95 27.74 5.48 -21.36
C GLN A 95 28.43 4.46 -22.28
N PRO A 96 28.05 3.18 -22.22
CA PRO A 96 28.60 2.17 -23.11
C PRO A 96 28.25 2.52 -24.56
N LYS A 97 29.25 2.55 -25.43
CA LYS A 97 29.07 2.86 -26.87
C LYS A 97 28.21 1.82 -27.60
N LYS A 98 27.98 0.64 -27.00
CA LYS A 98 27.18 -0.46 -27.56
C LYS A 98 26.48 -1.25 -26.45
N TYR A 99 25.15 -1.35 -26.55
CA TYR A 99 24.30 -2.13 -25.66
C TYR A 99 24.14 -3.58 -26.17
N GLN A 100 23.94 -4.53 -25.25
CA GLN A 100 23.89 -5.97 -25.53
C GLN A 100 22.50 -6.49 -25.97
N GLY A 101 21.50 -5.62 -26.11
CA GLY A 101 20.12 -5.96 -26.47
C GLY A 101 19.07 -5.26 -25.61
N TYR A 102 17.83 -5.76 -25.65
CA TYR A 102 16.68 -5.23 -24.92
C TYR A 102 16.19 -6.17 -23.84
N ILE A 103 15.93 -5.66 -22.64
CA ILE A 103 15.31 -6.42 -21.55
C ILE A 103 13.88 -5.94 -21.36
N GLN A 104 12.95 -6.89 -21.33
CA GLN A 104 11.58 -6.70 -20.87
C GLN A 104 11.38 -7.40 -19.53
N VAL A 105 10.69 -6.74 -18.61
CA VAL A 105 10.29 -7.32 -17.32
C VAL A 105 8.78 -7.23 -17.15
N PHE A 106 8.22 -8.28 -16.56
CA PHE A 106 6.78 -8.41 -16.32
C PHE A 106 6.53 -8.50 -14.82
N LEU A 107 6.15 -7.37 -14.24
CA LEU A 107 6.10 -7.12 -12.80
C LEU A 107 4.74 -7.53 -12.22
N ASP A 108 4.76 -8.48 -11.29
CA ASP A 108 3.57 -8.90 -10.53
C ASP A 108 3.53 -8.30 -9.11
N GLY A 109 2.34 -8.33 -8.51
CA GLY A 109 2.09 -7.79 -7.17
C GLY A 109 1.32 -6.47 -7.17
N GLY A 110 1.26 -5.79 -6.03
CA GLY A 110 0.66 -4.46 -5.93
C GLY A 110 1.66 -3.34 -6.23
N LEU A 111 1.18 -2.09 -6.36
CA LEU A 111 1.98 -0.90 -6.65
C LEU A 111 3.34 -0.88 -5.94
N ASN A 112 3.35 -1.02 -4.61
CA ASN A 112 4.59 -0.90 -3.83
C ASN A 112 5.55 -2.10 -4.01
N GLN A 113 5.08 -3.27 -4.45
CA GLN A 113 5.95 -4.38 -4.86
C GLN A 113 6.51 -4.12 -6.26
N GLN A 114 5.67 -3.65 -7.18
CA GLN A 114 6.06 -3.27 -8.53
C GLN A 114 7.13 -2.16 -8.49
N LYS A 115 7.01 -1.15 -7.62
CA LYS A 115 8.07 -0.14 -7.38
C LYS A 115 9.43 -0.77 -7.11
N MET A 116 9.49 -1.75 -6.20
CA MET A 116 10.76 -2.44 -5.90
C MET A 116 11.26 -3.26 -7.09
N GLY A 117 10.34 -3.92 -7.81
CA GLY A 117 10.68 -4.66 -9.03
C GLY A 117 11.21 -3.77 -10.15
N ILE A 118 10.69 -2.55 -10.31
CA ILE A 118 11.23 -1.56 -11.26
C ILE A 118 12.67 -1.20 -10.90
N CYS A 119 12.95 -0.95 -9.62
CA CYS A 119 14.30 -0.66 -9.15
C CYS A 119 15.27 -1.81 -9.44
N ASP A 120 14.82 -3.06 -9.22
CA ASP A 120 15.60 -4.26 -9.54
C ASP A 120 15.82 -4.40 -11.05
N ALA A 121 14.81 -4.08 -11.87
CA ALA A 121 14.90 -4.16 -13.34
C ALA A 121 15.91 -3.18 -13.93
N VAL A 122 15.94 -1.94 -13.44
CA VAL A 122 16.95 -0.93 -13.84
C VAL A 122 18.36 -1.41 -13.46
N ALA A 123 18.53 -1.96 -12.25
CA ALA A 123 19.80 -2.51 -11.81
C ALA A 123 20.25 -3.71 -12.68
N VAL A 124 19.34 -4.62 -13.01
CA VAL A 124 19.63 -5.76 -13.89
C VAL A 124 20.02 -5.30 -15.30
N ALA A 125 19.35 -4.29 -15.86
CA ALA A 125 19.72 -3.71 -17.14
C ALA A 125 21.13 -3.10 -17.10
N LYS A 126 21.50 -2.41 -16.01
CA LYS A 126 22.85 -1.92 -15.80
C LYS A 126 23.89 -3.04 -15.72
N ILE A 127 23.64 -4.08 -14.92
CA ILE A 127 24.52 -5.25 -14.75
C ILE A 127 24.80 -5.93 -16.10
N LEU A 128 23.76 -6.04 -16.94
CA LEU A 128 23.84 -6.73 -18.23
C LEU A 128 24.29 -5.83 -19.39
N ASN A 129 24.52 -4.54 -19.13
CA ASN A 129 24.78 -3.54 -20.15
C ASN A 129 23.73 -3.57 -21.30
N ALA A 130 22.45 -3.60 -20.93
CA ALA A 130 21.32 -3.73 -21.82
C ALA A 130 20.40 -2.50 -21.76
N THR A 131 19.62 -2.29 -22.83
CA THR A 131 18.55 -1.29 -22.85
C THR A 131 17.32 -1.86 -22.15
N LEU A 132 16.78 -1.13 -21.16
CA LEU A 132 15.54 -1.51 -20.50
C LEU A 132 14.35 -0.98 -21.32
N VAL A 133 13.38 -1.85 -21.60
CA VAL A 133 12.06 -1.42 -22.07
C VAL A 133 11.21 -1.08 -20.86
N ILE A 134 10.39 -0.02 -20.94
CA ILE A 134 9.48 0.38 -19.85
C ILE A 134 8.78 -0.87 -19.25
N PRO A 135 8.90 -1.10 -17.93
CA PRO A 135 8.38 -2.31 -17.30
C PRO A 135 6.89 -2.53 -17.54
N HIS A 136 6.50 -3.77 -17.85
CA HIS A 136 5.10 -4.15 -17.98
C HIS A 136 4.53 -4.51 -16.61
N LEU A 137 3.40 -3.91 -16.23
CA LEU A 137 2.71 -4.20 -14.97
C LEU A 137 1.62 -5.26 -15.21
N GLU A 138 1.73 -6.42 -14.56
CA GLU A 138 0.73 -7.48 -14.66
C GLU A 138 -0.53 -7.12 -13.86
N VAL A 139 -1.68 -7.59 -14.36
CA VAL A 139 -2.97 -7.40 -13.69
C VAL A 139 -2.95 -8.10 -12.34
N ASN A 140 -3.26 -7.36 -11.28
CA ASN A 140 -3.28 -7.92 -9.95
C ASN A 140 -4.54 -8.78 -9.72
N PRO A 141 -4.43 -10.05 -9.28
CA PRO A 141 -5.60 -10.91 -9.12
C PRO A 141 -6.52 -10.51 -7.95
N VAL A 142 -6.03 -9.75 -6.97
CA VAL A 142 -6.81 -9.30 -5.80
C VAL A 142 -7.57 -8.01 -6.13
N TRP A 143 -6.86 -7.00 -6.65
CA TRP A 143 -7.44 -5.68 -6.90
C TRP A 143 -7.99 -5.50 -8.33
N GLN A 144 -7.73 -6.47 -9.22
CA GLN A 144 -8.13 -6.43 -10.64
C GLN A 144 -7.69 -5.14 -11.34
N ASP A 145 -6.57 -4.58 -10.89
CA ASP A 145 -6.01 -3.35 -11.42
C ASP A 145 -5.15 -3.66 -12.64
N SER A 146 -5.45 -3.00 -13.76
CA SER A 146 -4.75 -3.15 -15.04
C SER A 146 -3.99 -1.88 -15.42
N SER A 147 -3.67 -1.02 -14.45
CA SER A 147 -2.99 0.25 -14.72
C SER A 147 -1.59 -0.03 -15.26
N SER A 148 -1.24 0.63 -16.36
CA SER A 148 0.08 0.58 -16.97
C SER A 148 1.09 1.43 -16.20
N PHE A 149 2.38 1.25 -16.51
CA PHE A 149 3.45 2.08 -15.95
C PHE A 149 3.20 3.58 -16.20
N ALA A 150 2.81 3.94 -17.44
CA ALA A 150 2.61 5.32 -17.87
C ALA A 150 1.35 5.97 -17.28
N GLU A 151 0.42 5.19 -16.73
CA GLU A 151 -0.74 5.72 -15.99
C GLU A 151 -0.43 6.02 -14.54
N ILE A 152 0.70 5.53 -14.01
CA ILE A 152 1.10 5.68 -12.61
C ILE A 152 2.30 6.61 -12.49
N PHE A 153 3.33 6.38 -13.30
CA PHE A 153 4.62 7.08 -13.22
C PHE A 153 4.87 7.96 -14.44
N ASP A 154 5.52 9.08 -14.21
CA ASP A 154 5.96 10.00 -15.25
C ASP A 154 7.12 9.36 -16.03
N VAL A 155 6.83 8.89 -17.25
CA VAL A 155 7.77 8.14 -18.09
C VAL A 155 8.93 9.00 -18.54
N ASP A 156 8.68 10.26 -18.89
CA ASP A 156 9.70 11.15 -19.41
C ASP A 156 10.66 11.53 -18.28
N HIS A 157 10.13 11.90 -17.11
CA HIS A 157 10.95 12.10 -15.90
C HIS A 157 11.79 10.88 -15.53
N PHE A 158 11.21 9.67 -15.64
CA PHE A 158 11.91 8.42 -15.34
C PHE A 158 13.09 8.17 -16.28
N ILE A 159 12.91 8.40 -17.58
CA ILE A 159 13.97 8.25 -18.60
C ILE A 159 15.04 9.33 -18.40
N ASP A 160 14.63 10.59 -18.26
CA ASP A 160 15.55 11.73 -18.12
C ASP A 160 16.39 11.64 -16.84
N THR A 161 15.79 11.21 -15.73
CA THR A 161 16.51 11.04 -14.45
C THR A 161 17.59 9.96 -14.54
N LEU A 162 17.41 8.94 -15.38
CA LEU A 162 18.28 7.76 -15.47
C LEU A 162 19.17 7.74 -16.72
N HIS A 163 19.07 8.74 -17.59
CA HIS A 163 19.68 8.74 -18.93
C HIS A 163 21.19 8.48 -18.90
N ASP A 164 21.93 9.06 -17.96
CA ASP A 164 23.39 8.88 -17.83
C ASP A 164 23.82 7.48 -17.38
N GLU A 165 22.90 6.73 -16.75
CA GLU A 165 23.23 5.48 -16.07
C GLU A 165 22.74 4.24 -16.83
N VAL A 166 21.51 4.29 -17.37
CA VAL A 166 20.88 3.16 -18.08
C VAL A 166 20.10 3.67 -19.28
N SER A 167 20.27 3.02 -20.44
CA SER A 167 19.45 3.28 -21.61
C SER A 167 18.05 2.69 -21.41
N ILE A 168 17.02 3.53 -21.57
CA ILE A 168 15.61 3.15 -21.38
C ILE A 168 14.81 3.58 -22.59
N VAL A 169 13.97 2.69 -23.11
CA VAL A 169 13.08 2.97 -24.24
C VAL A 169 11.63 2.69 -23.86
N LYS A 170 10.70 3.49 -24.41
CA LYS A 170 9.26 3.34 -24.17
C LYS A 170 8.72 2.04 -24.74
N GLU A 171 9.17 1.69 -25.95
CA GLU A 171 8.72 0.53 -26.70
C GLU A 171 9.92 -0.18 -27.34
N LEU A 172 9.71 -1.44 -27.72
CA LEU A 172 10.70 -2.20 -28.48
C LEU A 172 10.82 -1.67 -29.91
N PRO A 173 12.02 -1.77 -30.53
CA PRO A 173 12.16 -1.59 -31.97
C PRO A 173 11.25 -2.52 -32.77
N THR A 174 10.93 -2.12 -34.01
CA THR A 174 10.03 -2.85 -34.92
C THR A 174 10.44 -4.31 -35.12
N ASP A 175 11.74 -4.60 -35.16
CA ASP A 175 12.30 -5.95 -35.35
C ASP A 175 11.96 -6.90 -34.19
N TYR A 176 11.59 -6.35 -33.02
CA TYR A 176 11.18 -7.08 -31.82
C TYR A 176 9.71 -6.90 -31.47
N SER A 177 8.89 -6.31 -32.35
CA SER A 177 7.45 -6.07 -32.12
C SER A 177 6.64 -7.33 -31.81
N TRP A 178 7.14 -8.51 -32.18
CA TRP A 178 6.56 -9.82 -31.84
C TRP A 178 6.69 -10.18 -30.35
N SER A 179 7.57 -9.51 -29.60
CA SER A 179 7.90 -9.82 -28.20
C SER A 179 6.90 -9.18 -27.23
N THR A 180 5.66 -9.65 -27.29
CA THR A 180 4.55 -9.12 -26.46
C THR A 180 4.18 -10.03 -25.30
N ARG A 181 3.36 -9.51 -24.38
CA ARG A 181 2.82 -10.28 -23.25
C ARG A 181 2.02 -11.50 -23.72
N GLU A 182 1.25 -11.35 -24.78
CA GLU A 182 0.41 -12.37 -25.39
C GLU A 182 1.27 -13.46 -26.02
N TYR A 183 2.33 -13.07 -26.74
CA TYR A 183 3.28 -14.01 -27.34
C TYR A 183 3.89 -14.97 -26.30
N TYR A 184 4.20 -14.44 -25.11
CA TYR A 184 4.72 -15.21 -23.99
C TYR A 184 3.65 -16.00 -23.20
N ALA A 185 2.37 -15.66 -23.37
CA ALA A 185 1.25 -16.37 -22.73
C ALA A 185 1.00 -17.73 -23.39
N THR A 186 1.25 -17.86 -24.69
CA THR A 186 0.83 -19.04 -25.47
C THR A 186 1.79 -20.23 -25.41
N GLY A 187 2.98 -20.10 -24.81
CA GLY A 187 3.93 -21.20 -24.76
C GLY A 187 5.30 -20.86 -24.17
N ILE A 188 6.18 -21.87 -24.13
CA ILE A 188 7.57 -21.72 -23.71
C ILE A 188 8.37 -21.12 -24.87
N ARG A 189 9.10 -20.04 -24.59
CA ARG A 189 9.90 -19.31 -25.58
C ARG A 189 11.35 -19.25 -25.09
N ALA A 190 12.31 -19.39 -26.00
CA ALA A 190 13.74 -19.29 -25.68
C ALA A 190 14.11 -17.90 -25.13
N THR A 191 13.39 -16.86 -25.57
CA THR A 191 13.58 -15.49 -25.07
C THR A 191 12.88 -15.20 -23.75
N ARG A 192 12.10 -16.14 -23.21
CA ARG A 192 11.40 -15.99 -21.93
C ARG A 192 12.14 -16.68 -20.79
N ILE A 193 12.58 -15.90 -19.82
CA ILE A 193 13.21 -16.37 -18.59
C ILE A 193 12.16 -16.42 -17.48
N LYS A 194 11.80 -17.64 -17.07
CA LYS A 194 10.85 -17.91 -15.98
C LYS A 194 11.51 -18.43 -14.69
N THR A 195 12.80 -18.74 -14.76
CA THR A 195 13.54 -19.50 -13.73
C THR A 195 14.39 -18.61 -12.82
N ALA A 196 14.31 -17.29 -12.95
CA ALA A 196 15.04 -16.36 -12.09
C ALA A 196 14.73 -16.63 -10.61
N PRO A 197 15.72 -17.04 -9.79
CA PRO A 197 15.51 -17.25 -8.36
C PRO A 197 15.01 -15.99 -7.67
N VAL A 198 14.32 -16.15 -6.54
CA VAL A 198 14.08 -15.02 -5.64
C VAL A 198 15.44 -14.60 -5.08
N HIS A 199 15.74 -13.30 -5.11
CA HIS A 199 17.04 -12.75 -4.72
C HIS A 199 18.22 -13.33 -5.50
N ALA A 200 18.09 -13.49 -6.81
CA ALA A 200 19.19 -13.92 -7.66
C ALA A 200 20.41 -12.97 -7.56
N THR A 201 21.61 -13.52 -7.72
CA THR A 201 22.87 -12.76 -7.73
C THR A 201 23.08 -12.07 -9.08
N ALA A 202 23.99 -11.09 -9.12
CA ALA A 202 24.39 -10.47 -10.39
C ALA A 202 24.96 -11.51 -11.36
N ASP A 203 25.80 -12.44 -10.87
CA ASP A 203 26.39 -13.51 -11.68
C ASP A 203 25.32 -14.41 -12.32
N TRP A 204 24.24 -14.70 -11.59
CA TRP A 204 23.14 -15.50 -12.14
C TRP A 204 22.56 -14.84 -13.41
N TYR A 205 22.39 -13.52 -13.42
CA TYR A 205 21.92 -12.80 -14.59
C TYR A 205 22.95 -12.84 -15.73
N ILE A 206 24.23 -12.68 -15.42
CA ILE A 206 25.32 -12.74 -16.41
C ILE A 206 25.38 -14.14 -17.05
N GLU A 207 25.18 -15.20 -16.29
CA GLU A 207 25.24 -16.58 -16.76
C GLU A 207 23.97 -17.02 -17.51
N ASN A 208 22.79 -16.54 -17.10
CA ASN A 208 21.50 -17.08 -17.58
C ASN A 208 20.72 -16.15 -18.50
N VAL A 209 20.94 -14.83 -18.41
CA VAL A 209 20.19 -13.83 -19.19
C VAL A 209 21.03 -13.22 -20.29
N LEU A 210 22.31 -12.92 -20.03
CA LEU A 210 23.21 -12.36 -21.04
C LEU A 210 23.35 -13.25 -22.29
N PRO A 211 23.42 -14.60 -22.21
CA PRO A 211 23.51 -15.44 -23.41
C PRO A 211 22.24 -15.37 -24.28
N VAL A 212 21.07 -15.18 -23.66
CA VAL A 212 19.80 -15.00 -24.37
C VAL A 212 19.81 -13.66 -25.11
N LEU A 213 20.23 -12.59 -24.43
CA LEU A 213 20.38 -11.27 -25.06
C LEU A 213 21.34 -11.29 -26.25
N LYS A 214 22.49 -11.94 -26.11
CA LYS A 214 23.48 -12.04 -27.21
C LYS A 214 22.97 -12.86 -28.40
N SER A 215 22.18 -13.91 -28.13
CA SER A 215 21.66 -14.80 -29.18
C SER A 215 20.45 -14.22 -29.91
N TYR A 216 19.55 -13.56 -29.20
CA TYR A 216 18.25 -13.15 -29.73
C TYR A 216 18.06 -11.63 -29.80
N GLY A 217 18.93 -10.84 -29.16
CA GLY A 217 18.81 -9.39 -29.03
C GLY A 217 17.75 -8.91 -28.05
N VAL A 218 16.87 -9.79 -27.57
CA VAL A 218 15.82 -9.49 -26.60
C VAL A 218 15.66 -10.62 -25.57
N ALA A 219 15.39 -10.25 -24.32
CA ALA A 219 15.08 -11.19 -23.24
C ALA A 219 13.92 -10.67 -22.38
N ALA A 220 12.92 -11.52 -22.16
CA ALA A 220 11.75 -11.24 -21.35
C ALA A 220 11.79 -12.03 -20.04
N ILE A 221 11.78 -11.33 -18.91
CA ILE A 221 11.82 -11.96 -17.58
C ILE A 221 10.43 -11.88 -16.96
N ALA A 222 9.76 -13.03 -16.82
CA ALA A 222 8.36 -13.10 -16.43
C ALA A 222 8.03 -14.38 -15.63
N PRO A 223 7.63 -14.29 -14.35
CA PRO A 223 7.35 -13.06 -13.58
C PRO A 223 8.60 -12.42 -12.95
N PHE A 224 8.56 -11.11 -12.72
CA PHE A 224 9.64 -10.33 -12.12
C PHE A 224 9.20 -9.62 -10.83
N SER A 225 9.43 -10.26 -9.68
CA SER A 225 9.24 -9.65 -8.37
C SER A 225 10.24 -10.23 -7.38
N HIS A 226 10.93 -9.35 -6.64
CA HIS A 226 12.01 -9.71 -5.71
C HIS A 226 13.12 -10.55 -6.35
N ARG A 227 13.50 -10.25 -7.60
CA ARG A 227 14.42 -11.11 -8.38
C ARG A 227 15.89 -10.75 -8.23
N LEU A 228 16.23 -9.62 -7.60
CA LEU A 228 17.63 -9.25 -7.34
C LEU A 228 17.93 -9.28 -5.83
N THR A 229 19.11 -9.77 -5.46
CA THR A 229 19.60 -9.77 -4.07
C THR A 229 19.76 -8.35 -3.49
N PHE A 230 19.68 -8.23 -2.16
CA PHE A 230 20.01 -6.99 -1.45
C PHE A 230 21.46 -6.95 -0.94
N ASN A 231 22.17 -8.07 -0.99
CA ASN A 231 23.53 -8.20 -0.45
C ASN A 231 24.52 -8.42 -1.59
N ASN A 232 25.79 -8.06 -1.35
CA ASN A 232 26.90 -8.31 -2.26
C ASN A 232 26.72 -7.72 -3.67
N LEU A 233 25.93 -6.65 -3.78
CA LEU A 233 25.90 -5.83 -5.00
C LEU A 233 26.93 -4.71 -4.89
N PRO A 234 27.59 -4.34 -6.00
CA PRO A 234 28.44 -3.16 -6.06
C PRO A 234 27.72 -1.89 -5.57
N SER A 235 28.47 -0.98 -4.94
CA SER A 235 27.88 0.21 -4.29
C SER A 235 27.19 1.15 -5.26
N ASP A 236 27.69 1.25 -6.50
CA ASP A 236 27.09 2.00 -7.61
C ASP A 236 25.74 1.42 -8.02
N ILE A 237 25.62 0.08 -8.10
CA ILE A 237 24.34 -0.58 -8.38
C ILE A 237 23.32 -0.33 -7.26
N GLN A 238 23.74 -0.37 -6.00
CA GLN A 238 22.85 -0.05 -4.88
C GLN A 238 22.40 1.41 -4.91
N ARG A 239 23.33 2.34 -5.17
CA ARG A 239 23.01 3.77 -5.34
C ARG A 239 22.03 4.01 -6.48
N LEU A 240 22.20 3.33 -7.61
CA LEU A 240 21.26 3.38 -8.74
C LEU A 240 19.86 2.92 -8.29
N ARG A 241 19.73 1.80 -7.58
CA ARG A 241 18.44 1.34 -7.04
C ARG A 241 17.81 2.36 -6.09
N CYS A 242 18.61 3.01 -5.25
CA CYS A 242 18.13 4.08 -4.36
C CYS A 242 17.63 5.30 -5.15
N LYS A 243 18.39 5.73 -6.17
CA LYS A 243 18.00 6.83 -7.08
C LYS A 243 16.70 6.52 -7.80
N VAL A 244 16.54 5.30 -8.32
CA VAL A 244 15.28 4.86 -8.94
C VAL A 244 14.11 4.97 -7.96
N ASN A 245 14.26 4.40 -6.76
CA ASN A 245 13.17 4.31 -5.79
C ASN A 245 12.72 5.66 -5.22
N PHE A 246 13.68 6.56 -4.96
CA PHE A 246 13.42 7.81 -4.23
C PHE A 246 13.39 9.06 -5.13
N GLN A 247 13.84 8.97 -6.39
CA GLN A 247 13.95 10.15 -7.28
C GLN A 247 13.34 9.91 -8.65
N ALA A 248 13.61 8.77 -9.31
CA ALA A 248 13.16 8.56 -10.70
C ALA A 248 11.69 8.13 -10.81
N LEU A 249 11.15 7.42 -9.82
CA LEU A 249 9.75 6.99 -9.79
C LEU A 249 8.83 8.11 -9.26
N ASP A 250 8.65 9.15 -10.05
CA ASP A 250 7.68 10.21 -9.79
C ASP A 250 6.29 9.86 -10.35
N PHE A 251 5.24 10.26 -9.66
CA PHE A 251 3.87 10.00 -10.11
C PHE A 251 3.46 10.94 -11.24
N VAL A 252 2.59 10.47 -12.13
CA VAL A 252 2.02 11.30 -13.20
C VAL A 252 1.31 12.56 -12.65
N PRO A 253 1.26 13.67 -13.42
CA PRO A 253 0.75 14.96 -12.94
C PRO A 253 -0.64 14.90 -12.30
N HIS A 254 -1.58 14.13 -12.85
CA HIS A 254 -2.93 14.09 -12.30
C HIS A 254 -3.01 13.43 -10.90
N ILE A 255 -2.11 12.48 -10.59
CA ILE A 255 -2.00 11.90 -9.24
C ILE A 255 -1.39 12.92 -8.28
N ARG A 256 -0.32 13.61 -8.71
CA ARG A 256 0.35 14.64 -7.91
C ARG A 256 -0.59 15.79 -7.59
N ASN A 257 -1.26 16.35 -8.60
CA ASN A 257 -2.21 17.46 -8.44
C ASN A 257 -3.35 17.09 -7.48
N LEU A 258 -3.92 15.87 -7.59
CA LEU A 258 -4.92 15.41 -6.64
C LEU A 258 -4.33 15.29 -5.23
N GLY A 259 -3.15 14.69 -5.09
CA GLY A 259 -2.44 14.60 -3.82
C GLY A 259 -2.19 15.98 -3.19
N GLU A 260 -1.76 16.97 -3.96
CA GLU A 260 -1.56 18.35 -3.54
C GLU A 260 -2.85 19.00 -3.06
N THR A 261 -3.95 18.85 -3.81
CA THR A 261 -5.27 19.33 -3.37
C THR A 261 -5.67 18.71 -2.03
N LEU A 262 -5.53 17.38 -1.87
CA LEU A 262 -5.87 16.70 -0.63
C LEU A 262 -5.01 17.21 0.55
N VAL A 263 -3.70 17.37 0.34
CA VAL A 263 -2.79 17.94 1.32
C VAL A 263 -3.18 19.37 1.67
N HIS A 264 -3.51 20.20 0.66
CA HIS A 264 -3.95 21.57 0.87
C HIS A 264 -5.22 21.62 1.74
N HIS A 265 -6.23 20.79 1.45
CA HIS A 265 -7.43 20.69 2.28
C HIS A 265 -7.11 20.25 3.71
N LEU A 266 -6.21 19.27 3.88
CA LEU A 266 -5.75 18.79 5.20
C LEU A 266 -4.97 19.84 6.01
N ARG A 267 -4.29 20.77 5.33
CA ARG A 267 -3.47 21.82 5.97
C ARG A 267 -4.25 23.10 6.26
N TYR A 268 -5.16 23.51 5.39
CA TYR A 268 -5.69 24.88 5.39
C TYR A 268 -7.20 24.99 5.46
N THR A 269 -7.94 23.93 5.17
CA THR A 269 -9.42 23.95 5.26
C THR A 269 -9.86 23.40 6.61
N PRO A 270 -10.74 24.07 7.37
CA PRO A 270 -11.33 23.50 8.57
C PRO A 270 -12.04 22.17 8.25
N PRO A 271 -11.98 21.15 9.12
CA PRO A 271 -12.72 19.92 8.94
C PRO A 271 -14.22 20.18 8.80
N ARG A 272 -14.92 19.41 7.95
CA ARG A 272 -16.37 19.60 7.69
C ARG A 272 -17.24 19.58 8.96
N ASN A 273 -16.82 18.86 10.00
CA ASN A 273 -17.55 18.74 11.26
C ASN A 273 -17.38 19.96 12.20
N GLU A 274 -16.37 20.81 11.98
CA GLU A 274 -16.18 22.05 12.75
C GLU A 274 -16.99 23.24 12.16
N ALA A 275 -17.36 23.18 10.88
CA ALA A 275 -18.09 24.26 10.20
C ALA A 275 -19.53 24.47 10.71
N VAL A 276 -20.07 23.57 11.53
CA VAL A 276 -21.47 23.60 12.03
C VAL A 276 -21.55 23.93 13.54
N GLY A 277 -20.42 24.04 14.25
CA GLY A 277 -20.41 24.13 15.71
C GLY A 277 -19.53 25.25 16.27
N THR A 278 -20.19 26.34 16.67
CA THR A 278 -19.72 27.35 17.64
C THR A 278 -18.53 28.24 17.27
N GLY A 279 -18.76 29.55 17.29
CA GLY A 279 -17.73 30.59 17.30
C GLY A 279 -16.90 30.56 18.59
N HIS A 280 -15.97 29.62 18.69
CA HIS A 280 -14.85 29.68 19.61
C HIS A 280 -13.57 29.71 18.77
N LEU A 281 -13.07 30.93 18.54
CA LEU A 281 -11.67 31.17 18.18
C LEU A 281 -10.80 30.66 19.33
N LEU A 282 -10.48 29.36 19.32
CA LEU A 282 -9.48 28.82 20.22
C LEU A 282 -8.11 29.31 19.75
N GLN A 283 -7.69 30.39 20.40
CA GLN A 283 -6.37 30.96 20.40
C GLN A 283 -5.37 29.94 20.98
N GLY A 284 -4.95 28.98 20.16
CA GLY A 284 -3.93 27.99 20.47
C GLY A 284 -2.81 28.09 19.45
N THR A 285 -1.74 28.79 19.82
CA THR A 285 -0.52 29.01 19.01
C THR A 285 0.23 27.72 18.61
N ASP A 286 -0.29 26.54 18.96
CA ASP A 286 0.30 25.21 18.70
C ASP A 286 -0.44 24.36 17.65
N LYS A 287 -1.66 24.74 17.21
CA LYS A 287 -2.41 23.99 16.16
C LYS A 287 -1.88 24.23 14.75
N PHE A 288 -1.19 25.35 14.56
CA PHE A 288 -0.62 25.76 13.27
C PHE A 288 0.90 25.67 13.32
N GLY A 289 1.51 25.11 12.27
CA GLY A 289 2.94 25.26 12.03
C GLY A 289 3.33 26.74 11.87
N ARG A 290 4.63 27.04 11.77
CA ARG A 290 5.15 28.43 11.68
C ARG A 290 4.51 29.26 10.55
N ASP A 291 3.90 28.62 9.55
CA ASP A 291 3.31 29.25 8.37
C ASP A 291 1.77 29.27 8.37
N GLY A 292 1.10 28.93 9.49
CA GLY A 292 -0.38 28.87 9.53
C GLY A 292 -0.97 27.57 8.98
N ALA A 293 -0.15 26.55 8.71
CA ALA A 293 -0.58 25.24 8.21
C ALA A 293 -0.92 24.27 9.37
N GLY A 294 -2.12 23.70 9.37
CA GLY A 294 -2.54 22.70 10.36
C GLY A 294 -1.74 21.40 10.27
N LYS A 295 -1.51 20.72 11.40
CA LYS A 295 -0.85 19.41 11.41
C LYS A 295 -1.84 18.27 11.17
N TYR A 296 -1.39 17.21 10.51
CA TYR A 296 -2.20 16.00 10.33
C TYR A 296 -1.36 14.73 10.36
N VAL A 297 -2.00 13.65 10.76
CA VAL A 297 -1.44 12.30 10.79
C VAL A 297 -2.09 11.46 9.70
N VAL A 298 -1.29 10.63 9.02
CA VAL A 298 -1.81 9.63 8.09
C VAL A 298 -1.76 8.26 8.74
N LEU A 299 -2.93 7.61 8.79
CA LEU A 299 -3.08 6.22 9.17
C LEU A 299 -3.27 5.36 7.92
N HIS A 300 -2.29 4.53 7.62
CA HIS A 300 -2.46 3.43 6.67
C HIS A 300 -3.04 2.20 7.38
N LEU A 301 -4.35 2.01 7.25
CA LEU A 301 -5.07 1.01 8.04
C LEU A 301 -4.81 -0.43 7.56
N ARG A 302 -4.71 -0.65 6.25
CA ARG A 302 -4.49 -1.97 5.62
C ARG A 302 -5.23 -3.12 6.33
N PHE A 303 -6.51 -2.90 6.60
CA PHE A 303 -7.43 -3.86 7.20
C PHE A 303 -8.47 -4.29 6.16
N ASP A 304 -8.01 -4.59 4.95
CA ASP A 304 -8.84 -5.07 3.85
C ASP A 304 -9.09 -6.58 3.99
N LYS A 305 -10.10 -7.09 3.28
CA LYS A 305 -10.50 -8.50 3.35
C LYS A 305 -9.37 -9.46 2.98
N ASP A 306 -8.52 -9.09 2.01
CA ASP A 306 -7.37 -9.89 1.60
C ASP A 306 -6.29 -9.94 2.69
N MET A 307 -6.00 -8.81 3.35
CA MET A 307 -5.07 -8.78 4.47
C MET A 307 -5.61 -9.58 5.67
N ALA A 308 -6.89 -9.37 6.01
CA ALA A 308 -7.56 -10.13 7.08
C ALA A 308 -7.49 -11.64 6.78
N ALA A 309 -7.84 -12.06 5.56
CA ALA A 309 -7.79 -13.46 5.17
C ALA A 309 -6.37 -14.04 5.18
N HIS A 310 -5.39 -13.29 4.66
CA HIS A 310 -3.99 -13.72 4.59
C HIS A 310 -3.36 -13.89 5.98
N SER A 311 -3.70 -13.02 6.94
CA SER A 311 -3.14 -13.07 8.30
C SER A 311 -3.55 -14.31 9.09
N ALA A 312 -4.69 -14.92 8.76
CA ALA A 312 -5.32 -16.03 9.49
C ALA A 312 -5.66 -15.74 10.97
N CYS A 313 -5.62 -14.47 11.38
CA CYS A 313 -5.93 -14.06 12.75
C CYS A 313 -7.44 -14.03 13.03
N ASP A 314 -7.78 -14.02 14.32
CA ASP A 314 -9.13 -13.84 14.84
C ASP A 314 -9.40 -12.37 15.13
N PHE A 315 -10.38 -11.81 14.42
CA PHE A 315 -10.80 -10.43 14.58
C PHE A 315 -12.11 -10.30 15.37
N GLY A 316 -12.61 -11.37 15.99
CA GLY A 316 -13.77 -11.33 16.87
C GLY A 316 -15.11 -11.59 16.21
N GLY A 317 -15.16 -11.95 14.92
CA GLY A 317 -16.38 -12.35 14.22
C GLY A 317 -16.76 -13.83 14.37
N GLY A 318 -16.07 -14.56 15.26
CA GLY A 318 -16.39 -15.94 15.61
C GLY A 318 -16.18 -16.95 14.48
N ILE A 319 -16.88 -18.10 14.56
CA ILE A 319 -16.73 -19.21 13.61
C ILE A 319 -17.14 -18.79 12.18
N ALA A 320 -18.13 -17.91 12.06
CA ALA A 320 -18.60 -17.42 10.76
C ALA A 320 -17.52 -16.63 10.02
N GLU A 321 -16.89 -15.66 10.69
CA GLU A 321 -15.78 -14.87 10.14
C GLU A 321 -14.59 -15.77 9.76
N LYS A 322 -14.20 -16.68 10.67
CA LYS A 322 -13.10 -17.63 10.42
C LYS A 322 -13.33 -18.46 9.15
N ARG A 323 -14.53 -19.00 8.97
CA ARG A 323 -14.89 -19.80 7.77
C ARG A 323 -14.91 -18.93 6.51
N ALA A 324 -15.46 -17.72 6.58
CA ALA A 324 -15.52 -16.81 5.44
C ALA A 324 -14.14 -16.38 4.95
N LEU A 325 -13.24 -16.01 5.87
CA LEU A 325 -11.86 -15.65 5.56
C LEU A 325 -11.04 -16.84 5.04
N ALA A 326 -11.24 -18.04 5.59
CA ALA A 326 -10.60 -19.25 5.08
C ALA A 326 -11.05 -19.58 3.65
N LYS A 327 -12.35 -19.48 3.36
CA LYS A 327 -12.89 -19.67 1.99
C LYS A 327 -12.33 -18.63 1.02
N TYR A 328 -12.30 -17.36 1.43
CA TYR A 328 -11.74 -16.29 0.61
C TYR A 328 -10.25 -16.55 0.28
N ARG A 329 -9.46 -16.97 1.27
CA ARG A 329 -8.04 -17.32 1.09
C ARG A 329 -7.83 -18.43 0.06
N GLN A 330 -8.64 -19.49 0.12
CA GLN A 330 -8.57 -20.61 -0.83
C GLN A 330 -8.84 -20.14 -2.26
N VAL A 331 -9.86 -19.29 -2.46
CA VAL A 331 -10.25 -18.81 -3.79
C VAL A 331 -9.21 -17.85 -4.38
N ILE A 332 -8.80 -16.84 -3.63
CA ILE A 332 -7.93 -15.77 -4.15
C ILE A 332 -6.52 -16.28 -4.46
N TRP A 333 -5.95 -17.11 -3.60
CA TRP A 333 -4.60 -17.62 -3.79
C TRP A 333 -4.55 -19.00 -4.44
N GLN A 334 -5.69 -19.58 -4.83
CA GLN A 334 -5.78 -20.91 -5.44
C GLN A 334 -5.04 -21.98 -4.62
N GLY A 335 -5.21 -21.94 -3.29
CA GLY A 335 -4.56 -22.84 -2.35
C GLY A 335 -3.08 -22.57 -2.05
N ARG A 336 -2.45 -21.55 -2.66
CA ARG A 336 -1.03 -21.20 -2.41
C ARG A 336 -0.77 -20.63 -1.02
N VAL A 337 -1.79 -20.05 -0.37
CA VAL A 337 -1.71 -19.59 1.02
C VAL A 337 -2.44 -20.60 1.89
N LEU A 338 -1.66 -21.38 2.64
CA LEU A 338 -2.15 -22.44 3.51
C LEU A 338 -2.83 -21.88 4.77
N ASN A 339 -3.52 -22.76 5.49
CA ASN A 339 -3.96 -22.44 6.84
C ASN A 339 -2.74 -22.26 7.76
N SER A 340 -2.82 -21.27 8.65
CA SER A 340 -1.81 -21.09 9.68
C SER A 340 -1.77 -22.32 10.58
N GLN A 341 -0.55 -22.78 10.89
CA GLN A 341 -0.31 -23.79 11.92
C GLN A 341 -0.26 -23.17 13.33
N PHE A 342 -0.14 -21.84 13.41
CA PHE A 342 -0.12 -21.08 14.65
C PHE A 342 -1.54 -20.70 15.09
N THR A 343 -1.75 -20.70 16.40
CA THR A 343 -2.91 -20.13 17.07
C THR A 343 -2.99 -18.61 16.91
N ASP A 344 -4.16 -18.01 17.16
CA ASP A 344 -4.31 -16.55 17.11
C ASP A 344 -3.37 -15.84 18.09
N GLU A 345 -3.22 -16.39 19.30
CA GLU A 345 -2.33 -15.85 20.33
C GLU A 345 -0.87 -15.82 19.86
N GLU A 346 -0.37 -16.91 19.28
CA GLU A 346 0.98 -16.97 18.73
C GLU A 346 1.18 -15.99 17.58
N LEU A 347 0.20 -15.87 16.67
CA LEU A 347 0.25 -14.90 15.57
C LEU A 347 0.31 -13.46 16.08
N ARG A 348 -0.46 -13.13 17.12
CA ARG A 348 -0.47 -11.82 17.76
C ARG A 348 0.84 -11.54 18.48
N HIS A 349 1.33 -12.47 19.28
CA HIS A 349 2.62 -12.35 19.97
C HIS A 349 3.80 -12.17 19.01
N GLN A 350 3.75 -12.80 17.84
CA GLN A 350 4.74 -12.61 16.77
C GLN A 350 4.55 -11.30 15.98
N GLY A 351 3.49 -10.52 16.26
CA GLY A 351 3.16 -9.28 15.57
C GLY A 351 2.73 -9.48 14.11
N ARG A 352 2.17 -10.65 13.78
CA ARG A 352 1.77 -11.03 12.41
C ARG A 352 0.33 -10.61 12.07
N CYS A 353 -0.48 -10.31 13.08
CA CYS A 353 -1.84 -9.85 12.90
C CYS A 353 -1.87 -8.35 12.61
N PRO A 354 -2.62 -7.89 11.58
CA PRO A 354 -2.93 -6.47 11.44
C PRO A 354 -3.77 -6.00 12.63
N LEU A 355 -3.58 -4.75 13.06
CA LEU A 355 -4.45 -4.15 14.06
C LEU A 355 -5.82 -3.85 13.43
N THR A 356 -6.89 -4.17 14.16
CA THR A 356 -8.25 -3.72 13.85
C THR A 356 -8.36 -2.19 14.00
N PRO A 357 -9.40 -1.55 13.43
CA PRO A 357 -9.60 -0.11 13.62
C PRO A 357 -9.74 0.30 15.10
N GLU A 358 -10.36 -0.55 15.94
CA GLU A 358 -10.40 -0.35 17.40
C GLU A 358 -8.99 -0.36 18.01
N GLU A 359 -8.19 -1.40 17.74
CA GLU A 359 -6.85 -1.55 18.30
C GLU A 359 -5.89 -0.43 17.87
N ILE A 360 -5.90 -0.02 16.59
CA ILE A 360 -5.07 1.10 16.14
C ILE A 360 -5.56 2.43 16.71
N GLY A 361 -6.87 2.61 16.90
CA GLY A 361 -7.43 3.78 17.55
C GLY A 361 -6.94 3.91 19.00
N LEU A 362 -6.96 2.82 19.76
CA LEU A 362 -6.42 2.76 21.12
C LEU A 362 -4.91 3.04 21.16
N LEU A 363 -4.14 2.50 20.21
CA LEU A 363 -2.72 2.81 20.08
C LEU A 363 -2.49 4.31 19.86
N LEU A 364 -3.21 4.93 18.93
CA LEU A 364 -3.09 6.36 18.65
C LEU A 364 -3.44 7.19 19.90
N ALA A 365 -4.54 6.87 20.56
CA ALA A 365 -4.95 7.54 21.80
C ALA A 365 -3.87 7.42 22.90
N ALA A 366 -3.27 6.25 23.06
CA ALA A 366 -2.21 6.01 24.05
C ALA A 366 -0.90 6.72 23.71
N LEU A 367 -0.61 6.94 22.42
CA LEU A 367 0.54 7.73 21.96
C LEU A 367 0.39 9.23 22.18
N GLY A 368 -0.81 9.71 22.54
CA GLY A 368 -1.09 11.12 22.83
C GLY A 368 -1.84 11.86 21.73
N PHE A 369 -2.37 11.18 20.71
CA PHE A 369 -3.33 11.80 19.80
C PHE A 369 -4.68 11.94 20.49
N ASP A 370 -5.43 13.00 20.20
CA ASP A 370 -6.72 13.37 20.79
C ASP A 370 -7.86 13.46 19.74
N ASN A 371 -9.05 13.84 20.17
CA ASN A 371 -10.21 14.04 19.29
C ASN A 371 -10.07 15.27 18.35
N ASP A 372 -9.17 16.20 18.67
CA ASP A 372 -8.81 17.36 17.84
C ASP A 372 -7.75 17.01 16.78
N THR A 373 -7.23 15.78 16.80
CA THR A 373 -6.24 15.32 15.82
C THR A 373 -6.90 15.10 14.46
N ARG A 374 -6.44 15.83 13.45
CA ARG A 374 -6.83 15.60 12.05
C ARG A 374 -6.14 14.34 11.50
N LEU A 375 -6.95 13.36 11.12
CA LEU A 375 -6.50 12.03 10.72
C LEU A 375 -6.89 11.73 9.27
N TYR A 376 -5.92 11.52 8.39
CA TYR A 376 -6.18 11.03 7.05
C TYR A 376 -6.12 9.50 7.02
N LEU A 377 -7.21 8.85 6.61
CA LEU A 377 -7.34 7.40 6.51
C LEU A 377 -6.93 6.90 5.13
N ALA A 378 -5.68 6.45 4.99
CA ALA A 378 -5.18 5.74 3.83
C ALA A 378 -5.65 4.27 3.86
N SER A 379 -6.76 3.99 3.17
CA SER A 379 -7.30 2.63 3.05
C SER A 379 -8.04 2.42 1.73
N HIS A 380 -8.18 1.16 1.32
CA HIS A 380 -9.05 0.79 0.20
C HIS A 380 -10.46 0.43 0.68
N LYS A 381 -10.74 -0.84 0.97
CA LYS A 381 -12.04 -1.27 1.50
C LYS A 381 -11.83 -1.96 2.83
N VAL A 382 -12.15 -1.24 3.89
CA VAL A 382 -12.05 -1.77 5.26
C VAL A 382 -12.98 -2.97 5.42
N TYR A 383 -12.40 -4.09 5.83
CA TYR A 383 -13.13 -5.31 6.11
C TYR A 383 -14.09 -5.08 7.29
N GLY A 384 -15.36 -5.42 7.10
CA GLY A 384 -16.43 -5.16 8.06
C GLY A 384 -17.00 -3.73 8.04
N GLY A 385 -16.53 -2.86 7.14
CA GLY A 385 -17.17 -1.56 6.86
C GLY A 385 -17.27 -0.61 8.05
N GLU A 386 -18.32 0.21 8.07
CA GLU A 386 -18.53 1.23 9.12
C GLU A 386 -18.65 0.63 10.53
N ASP A 387 -19.19 -0.58 10.67
CA ASP A 387 -19.29 -1.26 11.97
C ASP A 387 -17.92 -1.49 12.62
N ARG A 388 -16.87 -1.68 11.80
CA ARG A 388 -15.49 -1.79 12.28
C ARG A 388 -14.84 -0.42 12.48
N ILE A 389 -15.20 0.58 11.68
CA ILE A 389 -14.60 1.93 11.70
C ILE A 389 -15.16 2.80 12.84
N ILE A 390 -16.39 2.54 13.31
CA ILE A 390 -17.09 3.40 14.27
C ILE A 390 -16.27 3.73 15.52
N THR A 391 -15.57 2.74 16.09
CA THR A 391 -14.73 2.95 17.28
C THR A 391 -13.57 3.91 17.00
N LEU A 392 -12.94 3.77 15.83
CA LEU A 392 -11.87 4.67 15.40
C LEU A 392 -12.40 6.09 15.19
N ARG A 393 -13.58 6.22 14.57
CA ARG A 393 -14.25 7.50 14.33
C ARG A 393 -14.67 8.21 15.63
N ASN A 394 -15.08 7.46 16.64
CA ASN A 394 -15.41 8.01 17.96
C ASN A 394 -14.18 8.58 18.67
N LEU A 395 -13.01 7.96 18.50
CA LEU A 395 -11.74 8.46 19.04
C LEU A 395 -11.18 9.65 18.24
N PHE A 396 -11.41 9.67 16.93
CA PHE A 396 -10.89 10.66 15.97
C PHE A 396 -12.01 11.16 15.05
N PRO A 397 -12.86 12.10 15.51
CA PRO A 397 -14.01 12.61 14.75
C PRO A 397 -13.63 13.46 13.54
N LEU A 398 -12.40 13.98 13.50
CA LEU A 398 -11.82 14.72 12.37
C LEU A 398 -11.11 13.81 11.36
N MET A 399 -11.53 12.53 11.31
CA MET A 399 -11.00 11.56 10.37
C MET A 399 -11.62 11.74 8.99
N GLU A 400 -10.76 11.96 8.00
CA GLU A 400 -11.11 12.18 6.60
C GLU A 400 -10.38 11.17 5.71
N ASP A 401 -10.89 10.95 4.51
CA ASP A 401 -10.24 10.17 3.46
C ASP A 401 -10.30 10.90 2.11
N LYS A 402 -9.61 10.36 1.11
CA LYS A 402 -9.64 10.90 -0.28
C LYS A 402 -11.05 11.13 -0.82
N LYS A 403 -12.05 10.30 -0.47
CA LYS A 403 -13.42 10.44 -0.97
C LYS A 403 -14.13 11.61 -0.31
N SER A 404 -13.87 11.86 0.96
CA SER A 404 -14.43 12.99 1.70
C SER A 404 -13.78 14.33 1.35
N LEU A 405 -12.51 14.31 0.94
CA LEU A 405 -11.69 15.50 0.70
C LEU A 405 -11.67 15.97 -0.76
N ALA A 406 -11.87 15.08 -1.73
CA ALA A 406 -11.91 15.42 -3.14
C ALA A 406 -13.35 15.52 -3.67
N SER A 407 -13.53 16.36 -4.69
CA SER A 407 -14.74 16.36 -5.52
C SER A 407 -14.81 15.11 -6.42
N ALA A 408 -16.01 14.84 -6.95
CA ALA A 408 -16.19 13.75 -7.91
C ALA A 408 -15.35 13.93 -9.19
N GLU A 409 -15.20 15.18 -9.66
CA GLU A 409 -14.39 15.50 -10.85
C GLU A 409 -12.90 15.22 -10.62
N GLU A 410 -12.39 15.61 -9.46
CA GLU A 410 -11.00 15.35 -9.08
C GLU A 410 -10.71 13.85 -8.94
N LEU A 411 -11.65 13.09 -8.39
CA LEU A 411 -11.52 11.63 -8.23
C LEU A 411 -11.67 10.85 -9.54
N ALA A 412 -12.44 11.36 -10.51
CA ALA A 412 -12.76 10.64 -11.75
C ALA A 412 -11.51 10.18 -12.54
N LYS A 413 -10.37 10.86 -12.37
CA LYS A 413 -9.10 10.51 -13.03
C LYS A 413 -8.39 9.30 -12.43
N VAL A 414 -8.68 8.96 -11.17
CA VAL A 414 -8.04 7.86 -10.43
C VAL A 414 -9.03 6.77 -9.99
N GLU A 415 -10.33 7.05 -10.03
CA GLU A 415 -11.38 6.13 -9.62
C GLU A 415 -11.39 4.85 -10.47
N GLY A 416 -11.74 3.73 -9.84
CA GLY A 416 -11.71 2.41 -10.47
C GLY A 416 -10.31 1.78 -10.63
N LYS A 417 -9.23 2.53 -10.34
CA LYS A 417 -7.85 2.05 -10.43
C LYS A 417 -7.20 2.03 -9.04
N ALA A 418 -7.14 0.84 -8.44
CA ALA A 418 -6.56 0.64 -7.11
C ALA A 418 -5.10 1.11 -7.01
N SER A 419 -4.31 0.97 -8.07
CA SER A 419 -2.92 1.43 -8.11
C SER A 419 -2.82 2.95 -8.06
N LEU A 420 -3.67 3.67 -8.82
CA LEU A 420 -3.68 5.14 -8.80
C LEU A 420 -4.18 5.68 -7.46
N LEU A 421 -5.23 5.07 -6.89
CA LEU A 421 -5.71 5.42 -5.55
C LEU A 421 -4.64 5.19 -4.47
N ALA A 422 -3.89 4.09 -4.55
CA ALA A 422 -2.77 3.83 -3.64
C ALA A 422 -1.61 4.81 -3.84
N ALA A 423 -1.39 5.30 -5.07
CA ALA A 423 -0.39 6.33 -5.36
C ALA A 423 -0.77 7.69 -4.75
N VAL A 424 -2.05 8.08 -4.80
CA VAL A 424 -2.57 9.27 -4.11
C VAL A 424 -2.37 9.13 -2.59
N ASP A 425 -2.78 7.99 -2.01
CA ASP A 425 -2.59 7.72 -0.59
C ASP A 425 -1.09 7.76 -0.20
N TYR A 426 -0.19 7.28 -1.07
CA TYR A 426 1.25 7.38 -0.87
C TYR A 426 1.75 8.83 -0.89
N TYR A 427 1.27 9.64 -1.84
CA TYR A 427 1.62 11.07 -1.93
C TYR A 427 1.21 11.83 -0.67
N VAL A 428 -0.05 11.68 -0.23
CA VAL A 428 -0.56 12.33 0.99
C VAL A 428 0.20 11.86 2.24
N SER A 429 0.58 10.57 2.29
CA SER A 429 1.42 10.00 3.35
C SER A 429 2.80 10.64 3.43
N MET A 430 3.44 10.92 2.29
CA MET A 430 4.77 11.56 2.26
C MET A 430 4.74 13.00 2.81
N HIS A 431 3.62 13.72 2.64
CA HIS A 431 3.46 15.11 3.05
C HIS A 431 2.89 15.30 4.48
N SER A 432 2.59 14.20 5.16
CA SER A 432 2.08 14.22 6.55
C SER A 432 3.18 14.53 7.58
N ASP A 433 2.79 15.13 8.71
CA ASP A 433 3.70 15.33 9.86
C ASP A 433 4.11 13.99 10.46
N ILE A 434 3.13 13.08 10.59
CA ILE A 434 3.31 11.75 11.17
C ILE A 434 2.61 10.72 10.28
N PHE A 435 3.35 9.66 9.95
CA PHE A 435 2.80 8.47 9.32
C PHE A 435 2.81 7.29 10.29
N ILE A 436 1.74 6.51 10.28
CA ILE A 436 1.60 5.26 11.04
C ILE A 436 0.80 4.24 10.23
N SER A 437 1.08 2.96 10.41
CA SER A 437 0.40 1.87 9.69
C SER A 437 -0.05 0.79 10.67
N ALA A 438 -1.30 0.36 10.56
CA ALA A 438 -1.86 -0.72 11.39
C ALA A 438 -1.38 -2.12 11.01
N SER A 439 -0.63 -2.26 9.91
CA SER A 439 0.06 -3.52 9.59
C SER A 439 1.43 -3.31 8.91
N PRO A 440 2.37 -4.25 9.09
CA PRO A 440 3.64 -4.26 8.37
C PRO A 440 3.47 -4.84 6.96
N GLY A 441 2.91 -4.05 6.04
CA GLY A 441 2.73 -4.40 4.62
C GLY A 441 3.70 -3.73 3.65
N ASN A 442 3.48 -3.91 2.34
CA ASN A 442 4.33 -3.35 1.29
C ASN A 442 4.35 -1.81 1.28
N MET A 443 3.18 -1.17 1.41
CA MET A 443 3.08 0.30 1.50
C MET A 443 3.73 0.84 2.78
N HIS A 444 3.56 0.14 3.92
CA HIS A 444 4.25 0.47 5.16
C HIS A 444 5.77 0.47 4.96
N ASN A 445 6.31 -0.60 4.40
CA ASN A 445 7.75 -0.75 4.17
C ASN A 445 8.30 0.32 3.22
N ALA A 446 7.55 0.66 2.16
CA ALA A 446 7.94 1.69 1.21
C ALA A 446 7.91 3.10 1.81
N LEU A 447 6.89 3.44 2.59
CA LEU A 447 6.78 4.74 3.26
C LEU A 447 7.75 4.88 4.41
N VAL A 448 7.98 3.83 5.21
CA VAL A 448 8.99 3.84 6.28
C VAL A 448 10.38 4.16 5.70
N GLY A 449 10.76 3.52 4.60
CA GLY A 449 12.05 3.79 3.98
C GLY A 449 12.14 5.17 3.33
N HIS A 450 11.11 5.60 2.59
CA HIS A 450 11.13 6.92 1.93
C HIS A 450 11.08 8.07 2.94
N ARG A 451 10.25 7.96 3.98
CA ARG A 451 10.23 8.95 5.07
C ARG A 451 11.54 8.96 5.84
N ALA A 452 12.18 7.81 6.09
CA ALA A 452 13.51 7.77 6.71
C ALA A 452 14.59 8.43 5.84
N PHE A 453 14.54 8.23 4.51
CA PHE A 453 15.44 8.86 3.55
C PHE A 453 15.38 10.40 3.60
N LEU A 454 14.21 10.96 3.94
CA LEU A 454 13.97 12.40 4.10
C LEU A 454 13.96 12.88 5.57
N ASN A 455 14.36 12.04 6.52
CA ASN A 455 14.31 12.34 7.97
C ASN A 455 12.92 12.78 8.49
N LEU A 456 11.85 12.18 7.97
CA LEU A 456 10.46 12.46 8.35
C LEU A 456 9.94 11.50 9.43
N LYS A 457 9.13 12.02 10.36
CA LYS A 457 8.61 11.27 11.51
C LYS A 457 7.67 10.14 11.09
N THR A 458 7.95 8.93 11.55
CA THR A 458 7.15 7.73 11.22
C THR A 458 7.05 6.83 12.43
N ILE A 459 5.84 6.67 12.95
CA ILE A 459 5.60 5.80 14.10
C ILE A 459 5.45 4.37 13.58
N ARG A 460 6.29 3.46 14.07
CA ARG A 460 6.25 2.03 13.72
C ARG A 460 5.65 1.26 14.91
N PRO A 461 4.39 0.80 14.81
CA PRO A 461 3.78 0.05 15.89
C PRO A 461 4.64 -1.13 16.35
N ASN A 462 4.69 -1.33 17.65
CA ASN A 462 5.30 -2.50 18.27
C ASN A 462 4.29 -3.64 18.28
N MET A 463 4.06 -4.25 17.11
CA MET A 463 3.02 -5.26 16.91
C MET A 463 3.12 -6.44 17.89
N ALA A 464 4.34 -6.89 18.21
CA ALA A 464 4.56 -7.99 19.15
C ALA A 464 4.21 -7.60 20.61
N LEU A 465 4.51 -6.36 21.01
CA LEU A 465 4.09 -5.83 22.31
C LEU A 465 2.57 -5.69 22.36
N LEU A 466 1.98 -5.06 21.34
CA LEU A 466 0.52 -4.86 21.27
C LEU A 466 -0.23 -6.19 21.25
N GLY A 467 0.33 -7.21 20.61
CA GLY A 467 -0.19 -8.57 20.63
C GLY A 467 -0.24 -9.21 22.01
N GLN A 468 0.56 -8.74 22.97
CA GLN A 468 0.53 -9.16 24.38
C GLN A 468 -0.38 -8.26 25.24
N LEU A 469 -0.45 -6.96 24.93
CA LEU A 469 -1.26 -6.00 25.69
C LEU A 469 -2.76 -6.20 25.44
N PHE A 470 -3.20 -6.30 24.19
CA PHE A 470 -4.63 -6.37 23.85
C PHE A 470 -5.37 -7.60 24.41
N PRO A 471 -4.77 -8.81 24.47
CA PRO A 471 -5.42 -9.96 25.11
C PRO A 471 -5.63 -9.81 26.62
N ASN A 472 -4.89 -8.92 27.29
CA ASN A 472 -5.01 -8.73 28.73
C ASN A 472 -6.26 -7.92 29.08
N LYS A 473 -7.34 -8.62 29.47
CA LYS A 473 -8.64 -8.02 29.82
C LYS A 473 -8.66 -7.28 31.15
N SER A 474 -7.69 -7.53 32.02
CA SER A 474 -7.61 -6.91 33.35
C SER A 474 -6.82 -5.60 33.34
N MET A 475 -6.17 -5.27 32.22
CA MET A 475 -5.35 -4.07 32.07
C MET A 475 -6.20 -2.82 32.05
N ASP A 476 -5.84 -1.85 32.89
CA ASP A 476 -6.46 -0.52 32.86
C ASP A 476 -5.80 0.39 31.82
N TRP A 477 -6.41 1.57 31.61
CA TRP A 477 -5.93 2.54 30.63
C TRP A 477 -4.53 3.08 30.95
N SER A 478 -4.24 3.37 32.22
CA SER A 478 -2.97 3.98 32.64
C SER A 478 -1.81 3.02 32.43
N GLU A 479 -2.01 1.75 32.78
CA GLU A 479 -1.07 0.66 32.52
C GLU A 479 -0.83 0.46 31.02
N PHE A 480 -1.91 0.40 30.23
CA PHE A 480 -1.84 0.26 28.77
C PHE A 480 -1.08 1.44 28.14
N GLN A 481 -1.42 2.68 28.51
CA GLN A 481 -0.80 3.89 27.99
C GLN A 481 0.70 3.91 28.30
N LYS A 482 1.08 3.61 29.55
CA LYS A 482 2.48 3.54 29.95
C LYS A 482 3.26 2.51 29.14
N ALA A 483 2.73 1.29 29.00
CA ALA A 483 3.36 0.23 28.23
C ALA A 483 3.51 0.60 26.74
N VAL A 484 2.50 1.25 26.16
CA VAL A 484 2.56 1.76 24.77
C VAL A 484 3.65 2.83 24.64
N LEU A 485 3.67 3.84 25.51
CA LEU A 485 4.65 4.92 25.45
C LEU A 485 6.07 4.36 25.57
N ASP A 486 6.32 3.49 26.56
CA ASP A 486 7.63 2.84 26.75
C ASP A 486 8.03 1.99 25.54
N GLY A 487 7.09 1.20 25.00
CA GLY A 487 7.31 0.33 23.85
C GLY A 487 7.56 1.03 22.52
N HIS A 488 7.32 2.34 22.44
CA HIS A 488 7.41 3.14 21.20
C HIS A 488 8.43 4.30 21.26
N LYS A 489 9.16 4.48 22.37
CA LYS A 489 10.21 5.53 22.50
C LYS A 489 11.22 5.55 21.33
N SER A 490 11.67 4.36 20.89
CA SER A 490 12.66 4.18 19.80
C SER A 490 12.04 3.77 18.45
N ARG A 491 10.76 4.08 18.25
CA ARG A 491 9.98 3.68 17.07
C ARG A 491 9.25 4.86 16.42
N GLN A 492 9.82 6.06 16.51
CA GLN A 492 9.24 7.33 16.06
C GLN A 492 9.79 7.79 14.69
N GLY A 493 10.71 7.03 14.09
CA GLY A 493 11.38 7.38 12.83
C GLY A 493 12.90 7.48 12.97
N GLN A 494 13.46 6.95 14.07
CA GLN A 494 14.89 6.82 14.21
C GLN A 494 15.47 5.95 13.09
N ILE A 495 16.54 6.44 12.45
CA ILE A 495 17.25 5.75 11.38
C ILE A 495 17.85 4.46 11.93
N ARG A 496 17.62 3.37 11.20
CA ARG A 496 18.16 2.05 11.51
C ARG A 496 19.08 1.63 10.39
N LEU A 497 20.28 1.19 10.75
CA LEU A 497 21.18 0.56 9.80
C LEU A 497 20.56 -0.72 9.27
N ARG A 498 20.59 -0.87 7.96
CA ARG A 498 20.16 -2.07 7.26
C ARG A 498 21.01 -3.25 7.71
N LYS A 499 20.34 -4.33 8.11
CA LYS A 499 20.97 -5.62 8.36
C LYS A 499 21.01 -6.44 7.07
N GLU A 500 21.85 -7.47 7.07
CA GLU A 500 21.94 -8.41 5.96
C GLU A 500 20.56 -8.97 5.59
N LYS A 501 20.30 -9.10 4.28
CA LYS A 501 19.02 -9.57 3.69
C LYS A 501 17.83 -8.60 3.85
N GLN A 502 17.97 -7.51 4.62
CA GLN A 502 16.93 -6.49 4.67
C GLN A 502 16.93 -5.64 3.40
N SER A 503 15.74 -5.19 3.00
CA SER A 503 15.53 -4.33 1.86
C SER A 503 16.12 -2.93 2.07
N ILE A 504 16.89 -2.45 1.09
CA ILE A 504 17.37 -1.06 1.03
C ILE A 504 16.20 -0.06 0.92
N TYR A 505 15.05 -0.49 0.41
CA TYR A 505 13.86 0.36 0.24
C TYR A 505 13.09 0.57 1.55
N THR A 506 13.38 -0.23 2.59
CA THR A 506 12.81 -0.08 3.94
C THR A 506 13.82 0.47 4.93
N TYR A 507 15.10 0.13 4.74
CA TYR A 507 16.22 0.57 5.57
C TYR A 507 17.26 1.23 4.64
N PRO A 508 17.11 2.53 4.36
CA PRO A 508 17.94 3.20 3.36
C PRO A 508 19.38 3.47 3.82
N ALA A 509 19.69 3.42 5.12
CA ALA A 509 21.06 3.62 5.61
C ALA A 509 21.80 2.27 5.76
N PRO A 510 23.06 2.13 5.32
CA PRO A 510 23.91 3.18 4.75
C PRO A 510 23.89 3.24 3.21
N ASP A 511 23.18 2.34 2.52
CA ASP A 511 23.33 2.17 1.06
C ASP A 511 22.83 3.39 0.24
N CYS A 512 21.73 4.01 0.69
CA CYS A 512 21.10 5.17 0.06
C CYS A 512 21.42 6.49 0.79
N MET A 513 22.03 6.43 1.97
CA MET A 513 22.23 7.60 2.84
C MET A 513 23.70 7.73 3.25
N CYS A 514 24.18 8.96 3.24
CA CYS A 514 25.54 9.33 3.59
C CYS A 514 25.53 10.08 4.92
N ARG A 515 26.65 10.06 5.66
CA ARG A 515 26.79 10.87 6.88
C ARG A 515 26.72 12.36 6.51
N ALA A 516 25.95 13.12 7.29
CA ALA A 516 25.64 14.52 7.01
C ALA A 516 26.84 15.43 7.19
#